data_AF-A0A497DVQ4-F1
#
_entry.id   AF-A0A497DVQ4-F1
#
_cell.length_a   1.000
_cell.length_b   1.000
_cell.length_c   1.000
_cell.angle_alpha   90.00
_cell.angle_beta   90.00
_cell.angle_gamma   90.00
#
_symmetry.space_group_name_H-M   'P 1'
#
loop_
_entity.id
_entity.type
_entity.pdbx_description
1 polymer ?
#
loop_
_entity_poly.entity_id
_entity_poly.type
_entity_poly.pdbx_seq_one_letter_code
_entity_poly.pdbx_strand_id
1 'polypeptide(L)'
;MVKWGKIILIILIIDLVIVGGYLGLKSLSKGEKISPTDFEWITIDESYTPTNQIEQFIQEDAFKQGILPVYLRNYDQNEKVLKKFRGSRFAGPKEAELNMMFPGLENWLLVEIKYKVKQPREREIVRAVLYVMVKGEWLVGDSGRIIWKK
;
A
#
# COMPACT_ATOMS: atom_id res chain seq x y z
N MET A 1 -27.73 -2.73 33.20
CA MET A 1 -26.40 -2.41 33.78
C MET A 1 -25.35 -3.14 32.95
N VAL A 2 -24.85 -2.50 31.90
CA VAL A 2 -23.92 -3.14 30.95
C VAL A 2 -22.59 -3.32 31.67
N LYS A 3 -22.15 -4.57 31.83
CA LYS A 3 -20.92 -4.91 32.55
C LYS A 3 -19.73 -4.43 31.70
N TRP A 4 -19.18 -3.28 32.07
CA TRP A 4 -18.05 -2.60 31.42
C TRP A 4 -16.87 -3.52 31.08
N GLY A 5 -16.64 -4.58 31.87
CA GLY A 5 -15.61 -5.60 31.57
C GLY A 5 -15.81 -6.35 30.26
N LYS A 6 -17.05 -6.53 29.77
CA LYS A 6 -17.30 -7.18 28.46
C LYS A 6 -16.94 -6.29 27.28
N ILE A 7 -17.07 -4.98 27.42
CA ILE A 7 -16.75 -4.00 26.35
C ILE A 7 -15.23 -3.91 26.16
N ILE A 8 -14.48 -3.89 27.25
CA ILE A 8 -13.00 -3.85 27.21
C ILE A 8 -12.43 -5.12 26.58
N LEU A 9 -13.02 -6.29 26.88
CA LEU A 9 -12.60 -7.57 26.29
C LEU A 9 -12.83 -7.62 24.77
N ILE A 10 -13.93 -7.06 24.27
CA ILE A 10 -14.24 -7.01 22.83
C ILE A 10 -13.22 -6.13 22.09
N ILE A 11 -12.85 -4.97 22.66
CA ILE A 11 -11.86 -4.07 22.06
C ILE A 11 -10.47 -4.76 22.00
N LEU A 12 -10.07 -5.46 23.06
CA LEU A 12 -8.81 -6.21 23.11
C LEU A 12 -8.74 -7.36 22.10
N ILE A 13 -9.86 -8.06 21.87
CA ILE A 13 -9.94 -9.13 20.87
C ILE A 13 -9.85 -8.55 19.45
N ILE A 14 -10.47 -7.39 19.20
CA ILE A 14 -10.40 -6.72 17.89
C ILE A 14 -8.95 -6.29 17.60
N ASP A 15 -8.24 -5.69 18.56
CA ASP A 15 -6.83 -5.33 18.38
C ASP A 15 -5.95 -6.56 18.13
N LEU A 16 -6.20 -7.67 18.82
CA LEU A 16 -5.46 -8.92 18.61
C LEU A 16 -5.74 -9.54 17.22
N VAL A 17 -6.96 -9.40 16.70
CA VAL A 17 -7.33 -9.86 15.35
C VAL A 17 -6.74 -8.96 14.26
N ILE A 18 -6.68 -7.64 14.49
CA ILE A 18 -6.03 -6.69 13.58
C ILE A 18 -4.52 -6.98 13.50
N VAL A 19 -3.86 -7.23 14.64
CA VAL A 19 -2.43 -7.57 14.69
C VAL A 19 -2.17 -9.00 14.16
N GLY A 20 -3.06 -9.95 14.46
CA GLY A 20 -2.98 -11.34 13.99
C GLY A 20 -3.19 -11.51 12.48
N GLY A 21 -4.06 -10.71 11.89
CA GLY A 21 -4.25 -10.64 10.43
C GLY A 21 -3.04 -10.03 9.71
N TYR A 22 -2.43 -9.00 10.29
CA TYR A 22 -1.26 -8.32 9.72
C TYR A 22 0.02 -9.20 9.73
N LEU A 23 0.12 -10.13 10.67
CA LEU A 23 1.27 -11.06 10.79
C LEU A 23 1.02 -12.44 10.16
N GLY A 24 -0.24 -12.86 9.97
CA GLY A 24 -0.61 -14.19 9.48
C GLY A 24 -0.21 -14.51 8.04
N LEU A 25 0.01 -13.50 7.19
CA LEU A 25 0.48 -13.67 5.81
C LEU A 25 2.00 -13.85 5.69
N LYS A 26 2.77 -13.56 6.75
CA LYS A 26 4.24 -13.52 6.69
C LYS A 26 4.91 -14.91 6.66
N SER A 27 4.19 -16.01 6.95
CA SER A 27 4.80 -17.34 7.13
C SER A 27 4.50 -18.39 6.05
N LEU A 28 3.58 -18.14 5.09
CA LEU A 28 3.10 -19.22 4.20
C LEU A 28 3.68 -19.24 2.77
N SER A 29 4.39 -18.21 2.32
CA SER A 29 4.64 -18.05 0.87
C SER A 29 6.05 -18.47 0.40
N LYS A 30 6.67 -19.49 1.01
CA LYS A 30 8.00 -19.98 0.60
C LYS A 30 7.91 -20.95 -0.59
N GLY A 31 7.37 -20.48 -1.73
CA GLY A 31 7.31 -21.25 -2.97
C GLY A 31 6.26 -20.81 -3.99
N GLU A 32 5.27 -20.03 -3.58
CA GLU A 32 4.15 -19.66 -4.44
C GLU A 32 4.50 -18.53 -5.42
N LYS A 33 4.10 -18.71 -6.69
CA LYS A 33 4.30 -17.76 -7.79
C LYS A 33 3.30 -16.61 -7.63
N ILE A 34 3.75 -15.48 -7.10
CA ILE A 34 2.87 -14.32 -6.88
C ILE A 34 2.43 -13.71 -8.22
N SER A 35 1.11 -13.53 -8.33
CA SER A 35 0.37 -13.00 -9.45
C SER A 35 -0.30 -11.65 -9.09
N PRO A 36 -0.66 -10.81 -10.07
CA PRO A 36 -1.37 -9.57 -9.78
C PRO A 36 -2.81 -9.79 -9.31
N THR A 37 -3.40 -10.97 -9.55
CA THR A 37 -4.77 -11.31 -9.11
C THR A 37 -4.82 -11.68 -7.64
N ASP A 38 -3.67 -11.90 -6.99
CA ASP A 38 -3.59 -12.16 -5.55
C ASP A 38 -3.88 -10.90 -4.72
N PHE A 39 -4.01 -9.73 -5.38
CA PHE A 39 -4.22 -8.44 -4.74
C PHE A 39 -5.41 -7.71 -5.39
N GLU A 40 -6.39 -7.39 -4.56
CA GLU A 40 -7.63 -6.75 -5.00
C GLU A 40 -7.44 -5.25 -5.26
N TRP A 41 -8.21 -4.74 -6.23
CA TRP A 41 -8.37 -3.31 -6.41
C TRP A 41 -9.49 -2.82 -5.51
N ILE A 42 -9.19 -1.84 -4.66
CA ILE A 42 -10.17 -1.10 -3.88
C ILE A 42 -10.42 0.25 -4.54
N THR A 43 -11.63 0.78 -4.42
CA THR A 43 -12.00 2.12 -4.92
C THR A 43 -11.88 3.12 -3.78
N ILE A 44 -11.10 4.16 -3.99
CA ILE A 44 -10.99 5.32 -3.10
C ILE A 44 -11.74 6.47 -3.77
N ASP A 45 -12.89 6.81 -3.19
CA ASP A 45 -13.75 7.93 -3.57
C ASP A 45 -13.91 8.91 -2.39
N GLU A 46 -14.80 9.89 -2.51
CA GLU A 46 -15.05 10.90 -1.47
C GLU A 46 -15.64 10.32 -0.17
N SER A 47 -16.32 9.17 -0.25
CA SER A 47 -16.96 8.50 0.88
C SER A 47 -16.11 7.40 1.50
N TYR A 48 -14.98 7.07 0.86
CA TYR A 48 -14.06 6.06 1.34
C TYR A 48 -13.51 6.43 2.72
N THR A 49 -13.50 5.45 3.64
CA THR A 49 -12.91 5.60 4.98
C THR A 49 -11.55 4.91 5.00
N PRO A 50 -10.44 5.65 5.03
CA PRO A 50 -9.10 5.07 5.07
C PRO A 50 -8.88 4.15 6.27
N THR A 51 -8.27 3.00 6.03
CA THR A 51 -7.86 2.05 7.07
C THR A 51 -6.46 2.34 7.60
N ASN A 52 -5.65 3.07 6.84
CA ASN A 52 -4.28 3.43 7.20
C ASN A 52 -3.89 4.83 6.68
N GLN A 53 -2.75 5.33 7.17
CA GLN A 53 -2.23 6.67 6.84
C GLN A 53 -1.89 6.85 5.36
N ILE A 54 -1.46 5.79 4.65
CA ILE A 54 -1.15 5.87 3.22
C ILE A 54 -2.42 6.02 2.39
N GLU A 55 -3.47 5.26 2.71
CA GLU A 55 -4.78 5.41 2.08
C GLU A 55 -5.35 6.81 2.30
N GLN A 56 -5.21 7.35 3.51
CA GLN A 56 -5.62 8.72 3.81
C GLN A 56 -4.83 9.72 2.97
N PHE A 57 -3.50 9.58 2.91
CA PHE A 57 -2.64 10.43 2.09
C PHE A 57 -3.04 10.38 0.61
N ILE A 58 -3.29 9.19 0.06
CA ILE A 58 -3.70 8.99 -1.33
C ILE A 58 -5.07 9.62 -1.60
N GLN A 59 -6.05 9.42 -0.70
CA GLN A 59 -7.37 10.02 -0.84
C GLN A 59 -7.29 11.54 -0.82
N GLU A 60 -6.56 12.13 0.13
CA GLU A 60 -6.39 13.58 0.24
C GLU A 60 -5.66 14.17 -0.98
N ASP A 61 -4.60 13.52 -1.46
CA ASP A 61 -3.85 13.93 -2.65
C ASP A 61 -4.74 13.85 -3.91
N ALA A 62 -5.49 12.75 -4.07
CA ALA A 62 -6.42 12.57 -5.18
C ALA A 62 -7.57 13.58 -5.15
N PHE A 63 -8.09 13.90 -3.96
CA PHE A 63 -9.11 14.94 -3.77
C PHE A 63 -8.56 16.31 -4.16
N LYS A 64 -7.37 16.69 -3.67
CA LYS A 64 -6.70 17.96 -4.01
C LYS A 64 -6.44 18.12 -5.51
N GLN A 65 -6.10 17.01 -6.18
CA GLN A 65 -5.85 16.98 -7.62
C GLN A 65 -7.14 16.89 -8.45
N GLY A 66 -8.31 16.66 -7.84
CA GLY A 66 -9.59 16.49 -8.53
C GLY A 66 -9.65 15.23 -9.41
N ILE A 67 -8.93 14.17 -9.03
CA ILE A 67 -8.80 12.93 -9.81
C ILE A 67 -9.56 11.74 -9.20
N LEU A 68 -10.37 11.97 -8.15
CA LEU A 68 -11.25 10.94 -7.62
C LEU A 68 -12.32 10.53 -8.65
N PRO A 69 -12.76 9.26 -8.64
CA PRO A 69 -12.25 8.17 -7.80
C PRO A 69 -10.92 7.61 -8.34
N VAL A 70 -10.07 7.13 -7.43
CA VAL A 70 -8.86 6.38 -7.77
C VAL A 70 -9.00 4.93 -7.30
N TYR A 71 -8.35 4.00 -8.00
CA TYR A 71 -8.29 2.61 -7.59
C TYR A 71 -6.93 2.31 -7.01
N LEU A 72 -6.90 1.71 -5.83
CA LEU A 72 -5.69 1.34 -5.12
C LEU A 72 -5.58 -0.19 -5.09
N ARG A 73 -4.37 -0.69 -5.31
CA ARG A 73 -4.00 -2.06 -5.00
C ARG A 73 -2.80 -2.01 -4.08
N ASN A 74 -2.97 -2.48 -2.85
CA ASN A 74 -1.91 -2.49 -1.86
C ASN A 74 -1.17 -3.82 -1.87
N TYR A 75 0.16 -3.77 -2.00
CA TYR A 75 1.04 -4.94 -1.91
C TYR A 75 1.76 -5.03 -0.56
N ASP A 76 1.53 -4.09 0.34
CA ASP A 76 2.21 -3.94 1.62
C ASP A 76 3.73 -4.06 1.45
N GLN A 77 4.39 -4.78 2.35
CA GLN A 77 5.81 -5.09 2.34
C GLN A 77 6.14 -6.36 1.54
N ASN A 78 5.43 -6.65 0.45
CA ASN A 78 5.68 -7.87 -0.31
C ASN A 78 6.98 -7.79 -1.13
N GLU A 79 8.06 -8.36 -0.58
CA GLU A 79 9.38 -8.38 -1.22
C GLU A 79 9.38 -8.98 -2.64
N LYS A 80 8.52 -9.97 -2.92
CA LYS A 80 8.49 -10.58 -4.25
C LYS A 80 7.90 -9.61 -5.27
N VAL A 81 6.95 -8.76 -4.88
CA VAL A 81 6.43 -7.67 -5.72
C VAL A 81 7.45 -6.53 -5.80
N LEU A 82 8.13 -6.20 -4.71
CA LEU A 82 9.22 -5.20 -4.69
C LEU A 82 10.32 -5.53 -5.72
N LYS A 83 10.73 -6.81 -5.83
CA LYS A 83 11.70 -7.27 -6.85
C LYS A 83 11.22 -7.07 -8.29
N LYS A 84 9.91 -6.91 -8.50
CA LYS A 84 9.28 -6.63 -9.81
C LYS A 84 9.06 -5.13 -10.06
N PHE A 85 9.16 -4.28 -9.03
CA PHE A 85 9.04 -2.84 -9.15
C PHE A 85 10.16 -2.25 -10.02
N ARG A 86 9.80 -1.37 -10.95
CA ARG A 86 10.75 -0.61 -11.77
C ARG A 86 10.33 0.85 -11.75
N GLY A 87 11.06 1.66 -11.00
CA GLY A 87 10.89 3.09 -10.87
C GLY A 87 12.04 3.88 -11.47
N SER A 88 12.08 5.16 -11.15
CA SER A 88 13.12 6.08 -11.62
C SER A 88 14.45 5.90 -10.89
N ARG A 89 14.40 5.48 -9.61
CA ARG A 89 15.55 5.32 -8.72
C ARG A 89 15.87 3.85 -8.45
N PHE A 90 14.87 2.98 -8.48
CA PHE A 90 15.03 1.58 -8.15
C PHE A 90 14.62 0.63 -9.29
N ALA A 91 15.39 -0.43 -9.49
CA ALA A 91 15.14 -1.47 -10.48
C ALA A 91 15.02 -2.86 -9.84
N GLY A 92 13.95 -3.08 -9.09
CA GLY A 92 13.68 -4.33 -8.38
C GLY A 92 14.47 -4.41 -7.07
N PRO A 93 14.33 -3.41 -6.19
CA PRO A 93 15.21 -3.29 -5.05
C PRO A 93 14.96 -4.38 -4.01
N LYS A 94 15.92 -4.53 -3.10
CA LYS A 94 15.73 -5.27 -1.85
C LYS A 94 15.55 -4.29 -0.69
N GLU A 95 14.97 -4.74 0.40
CA GLU A 95 14.80 -3.92 1.60
C GLU A 95 16.14 -3.37 2.13
N ALA A 96 17.24 -4.13 2.01
CA ALA A 96 18.57 -3.63 2.36
C ALA A 96 18.98 -2.39 1.52
N GLU A 97 18.65 -2.37 0.23
CA GLU A 97 18.93 -1.23 -0.65
C GLU A 97 18.03 -0.04 -0.30
N LEU A 98 16.78 -0.29 0.10
CA LEU A 98 15.90 0.77 0.63
C LEU A 98 16.49 1.39 1.89
N ASN A 99 16.96 0.57 2.84
CA ASN A 99 17.61 1.03 4.07
C ASN A 99 18.88 1.86 3.79
N MET A 100 19.66 1.50 2.78
CA MET A 100 20.84 2.27 2.38
C MET A 100 20.48 3.62 1.77
N MET A 101 19.40 3.67 0.97
CA MET A 101 18.97 4.88 0.27
C MET A 101 18.14 5.83 1.15
N PHE A 102 17.48 5.30 2.17
CA PHE A 102 16.67 6.03 3.13
C PHE A 102 17.20 5.74 4.56
N PRO A 103 18.24 6.46 5.01
CA PRO A 103 18.78 6.28 6.35
C PRO A 103 17.70 6.53 7.41
N GLY A 104 17.51 5.56 8.31
CA GLY A 104 16.42 5.59 9.30
C GLY A 104 15.07 5.15 8.74
N LEU A 105 15.07 4.31 7.69
CA LEU A 105 13.88 3.62 7.20
C LEU A 105 13.23 2.82 8.33
N GLU A 106 12.02 3.23 8.70
CA GLU A 106 11.22 2.55 9.72
C GLU A 106 10.28 1.53 9.09
N ASN A 107 9.72 1.89 7.93
CA ASN A 107 8.77 1.05 7.21
C ASN A 107 8.77 1.39 5.71
N TRP A 108 8.22 0.53 4.88
CA TRP A 108 8.01 0.77 3.46
C TRP A 108 6.72 0.07 3.00
N LEU A 109 6.12 0.57 1.92
CA LEU A 109 4.89 0.01 1.40
C LEU A 109 4.83 0.24 -0.11
N LEU A 110 4.39 -0.77 -0.85
CA LEU A 110 4.29 -0.71 -2.30
C LEU A 110 2.83 -0.76 -2.71
N VAL A 111 2.39 0.19 -3.54
CA VAL A 111 1.03 0.22 -4.08
C VAL A 111 1.03 0.38 -5.59
N GLU A 112 -0.03 -0.07 -6.23
CA GLU A 112 -0.44 0.39 -7.56
C GLU A 112 -1.66 1.32 -7.42
N ILE A 113 -1.58 2.48 -8.06
CA ILE A 113 -2.68 3.45 -8.14
C ILE A 113 -3.10 3.55 -9.60
N LYS A 114 -4.41 3.45 -9.83
CA LYS A 114 -5.02 3.56 -11.14
C LYS A 114 -6.08 4.66 -11.14
N TYR A 115 -6.03 5.56 -12.11
CA TYR A 115 -6.97 6.68 -12.20
C TYR A 115 -7.18 7.09 -13.66
N LYS A 116 -8.29 7.78 -13.91
CA LYS A 116 -8.64 8.29 -15.25
C LYS A 116 -8.33 9.77 -15.35
N VAL A 117 -7.60 10.15 -16.39
CA VAL A 117 -7.39 11.56 -16.74
C VAL A 117 -8.30 11.89 -17.93
N LYS A 118 -9.14 12.91 -17.79
CA LYS A 118 -10.15 13.26 -18.81
C LYS A 118 -9.64 14.22 -19.90
N GLN A 119 -8.52 14.90 -19.71
CA GLN A 119 -7.99 15.90 -20.66
C GLN A 119 -6.49 15.70 -20.90
N PRO A 120 -5.99 15.75 -22.16
CA PRO A 120 -6.69 16.06 -23.42
C PRO A 120 -7.39 14.85 -24.10
N ARG A 121 -7.20 13.62 -23.59
CA ARG A 121 -7.93 12.40 -24.01
C ARG A 121 -8.14 11.54 -22.78
N GLU A 122 -9.26 10.81 -22.74
CA GLU A 122 -9.48 9.82 -21.68
C GLU A 122 -8.36 8.79 -21.72
N ARG A 123 -7.56 8.75 -20.65
CA ARG A 123 -6.49 7.77 -20.47
C ARG A 123 -6.58 7.22 -19.06
N GLU A 124 -6.54 5.90 -18.96
CA GLU A 124 -6.33 5.22 -17.70
C GLU A 124 -4.83 5.16 -17.45
N ILE A 125 -4.41 5.72 -16.32
CA ILE A 125 -3.02 5.71 -15.87
C ILE A 125 -2.93 4.70 -14.74
N VAL A 126 -2.02 3.74 -14.87
CA VAL A 126 -1.62 2.84 -13.79
C VAL A 126 -0.18 3.17 -13.43
N ARG A 127 0.08 3.44 -12.15
CA ARG A 127 1.42 3.69 -11.63
C ARG A 127 1.65 2.91 -10.35
N ALA A 128 2.83 2.36 -10.20
CA ALA A 128 3.30 1.84 -8.92
C ALA A 128 3.99 2.96 -8.14
N VAL A 129 3.76 3.03 -6.83
CA VAL A 129 4.37 4.00 -5.92
C VAL A 129 4.95 3.25 -4.74
N LEU A 130 6.24 3.48 -4.48
CA LEU A 130 6.93 3.00 -3.29
C LEU A 130 6.88 4.10 -2.24
N TYR A 131 6.14 3.88 -1.17
CA TYR A 131 6.14 4.72 0.01
C TYR A 131 7.19 4.22 1.01
N VAL A 132 7.85 5.15 1.70
CA VAL A 132 8.82 4.87 2.75
C VAL A 132 8.50 5.73 3.97
N MET A 133 8.63 5.16 5.15
CA MET A 133 8.49 5.87 6.42
C MET A 133 9.88 6.15 6.97
N VAL A 134 10.17 7.42 7.23
CA VAL A 134 11.43 7.87 7.83
C VAL A 134 11.09 8.91 8.89
N LYS A 135 11.55 8.71 10.13
CA LYS A 135 11.28 9.61 11.27
C LYS A 135 9.79 9.80 11.55
N GLY A 136 9.00 8.73 11.45
CA GLY A 136 7.54 8.76 11.63
C GLY A 136 6.74 9.43 10.51
N GLU A 137 7.38 9.84 9.41
CA GLU A 137 6.71 10.49 8.28
C GLU A 137 6.74 9.60 7.02
N TRP A 138 5.58 9.46 6.37
CA TRP A 138 5.47 8.77 5.08
C TRP A 138 5.83 9.70 3.93
N LEU A 139 6.69 9.21 3.03
CA LEU A 139 7.19 9.92 1.87
C LEU A 139 7.11 9.02 0.63
N VAL A 140 7.02 9.64 -0.55
CA VAL A 140 7.18 8.92 -1.82
C VAL A 140 8.67 8.65 -2.05
N GLY A 141 9.07 7.39 -1.93
CA GLY A 141 10.45 6.95 -2.16
C GLY A 141 10.81 6.85 -3.64
N ASP A 142 9.90 6.31 -4.46
CA ASP A 142 10.02 6.23 -5.91
C ASP A 142 8.66 5.97 -6.56
N SER A 143 8.55 6.19 -7.86
CA SER A 143 7.36 5.82 -8.63
C SER A 143 7.72 5.22 -9.98
N GLY A 144 6.84 4.35 -10.49
CA GLY A 144 7.13 3.55 -11.66
C GLY A 144 6.01 2.58 -12.01
N ARG A 145 6.38 1.33 -12.28
CA ARG A 145 5.46 0.24 -12.66
C ARG A 145 5.91 -1.10 -12.11
N ILE A 146 4.97 -2.03 -11.94
CA ILE A 146 5.30 -3.43 -11.65
C ILE A 146 5.44 -4.21 -12.95
N ILE A 147 6.55 -4.93 -13.12
CA ILE A 147 6.76 -5.80 -14.28
C ILE A 147 6.29 -7.22 -13.94
N TRP A 148 5.06 -7.52 -14.34
CA TRP A 148 4.52 -8.88 -14.27
C TRP A 148 5.06 -9.70 -15.46
N LYS A 149 5.74 -10.82 -15.18
CA LYS A 149 6.08 -11.79 -16.23
C LYS A 149 4.78 -12.39 -16.76
N LYS A 150 4.58 -12.32 -18.07
CA LYS A 150 3.51 -13.05 -18.78
C LYS A 150 3.73 -14.56 -18.65
#